data_AF-A0A4U2MEA7-F1
#
_entry.id   AF-A0A4U2MEA7-F1
#
_cell.length_a   1.000
_cell.length_b   1.000
_cell.length_c   1.000
_cell.angle_alpha   90.00
_cell.angle_beta   90.00
_cell.angle_gamma   90.00
#
_symmetry.space_group_name_H-M   'P 1'
#
loop_
_entity.id
_entity.type
_entity.pdbx_description
1 polymer ?
#
loop_
_entity_poly.entity_id
_entity_poly.type
_entity_poly.pdbx_seq_one_letter_code
_entity_poly.pdbx_strand_id
1 'polypeptide(L)'
;MIGVARDNLGTLEPLLAQLRQTIDYKVTLNRVVGVAYNNINEMHAAIGSAINALTYMSAQWHDLESQYSGVLSHIDKASQKADQNKFKFLKPNLNAAKDSWKTLRADAFTLKEGIKTLKMDSVSLKK
;
A
#
# COMPACT_ATOMS: atom_id res chain seq x y z
N MET A 1 10.74 3.58 -11.90
CA MET A 1 9.90 2.41 -12.22
C MET A 1 9.70 2.21 -13.72
N ILE A 2 9.33 3.24 -14.51
CA ILE A 2 9.22 3.11 -15.97
C ILE A 2 10.54 2.64 -16.62
N GLY A 3 11.70 3.10 -16.15
CA GLY A 3 13.02 2.63 -16.60
C GLY A 3 13.21 1.12 -16.42
N VAL A 4 12.97 0.60 -15.21
CA VAL A 4 13.11 -0.83 -14.89
C VAL A 4 12.14 -1.71 -15.70
N ALA A 5 10.89 -1.28 -15.89
CA ALA A 5 9.94 -1.99 -16.73
C ALA A 5 10.36 -2.01 -18.22
N ARG A 6 10.96 -0.91 -18.69
CA ARG A 6 11.50 -0.80 -20.07
C ARG A 6 12.76 -1.64 -20.26
N ASP A 7 13.62 -1.70 -19.25
CA ASP A 7 14.83 -2.53 -19.27
C ASP A 7 14.45 -4.02 -19.24
N ASN A 8 13.42 -4.40 -18.48
CA ASN A 8 12.85 -5.75 -18.49
C ASN A 8 12.16 -6.10 -19.82
N LEU A 9 11.58 -5.13 -20.55
CA LEU A 9 11.04 -5.39 -21.89
C LEU A 9 12.15 -5.83 -22.87
N GLY A 10 13.35 -5.25 -22.76
CA GLY A 10 14.49 -5.63 -23.59
C GLY A 10 14.95 -7.08 -23.36
N THR A 11 14.86 -7.58 -22.13
CA THR A 11 15.22 -8.97 -21.79
C THR A 11 14.13 -9.98 -22.19
N LEU A 12 12.90 -9.52 -22.40
CA LEU A 12 11.77 -10.37 -22.77
C LEU A 12 11.57 -10.52 -24.30
N GLU A 13 12.22 -9.71 -25.13
CA GLU A 13 12.01 -9.75 -26.60
C GLU A 13 12.16 -11.15 -27.22
N PRO A 14 13.14 -12.01 -26.83
CA PRO A 14 13.21 -13.37 -27.35
C PRO A 14 11.96 -14.21 -27.06
N LEU A 15 11.34 -14.04 -25.89
CA LEU A 15 10.12 -14.73 -25.50
C LEU A 15 8.89 -14.15 -26.21
N LEU A 16 8.84 -12.84 -26.40
CA LEU A 16 7.79 -12.18 -27.18
C LEU A 16 7.80 -12.64 -28.65
N ALA A 17 8.98 -12.84 -29.24
CA ALA A 17 9.11 -13.38 -30.59
C ALA A 17 8.53 -14.81 -30.70
N GLN A 18 8.75 -15.65 -29.70
CA GLN A 18 8.17 -17.01 -29.63
C GLN A 18 6.64 -16.99 -29.45
N LEU A 19 6.11 -16.01 -28.70
CA LEU A 19 4.67 -15.85 -28.52
C LEU A 19 3.95 -15.43 -29.81
N ARG A 20 4.62 -14.67 -30.70
CA ARG A 20 4.07 -14.17 -31.97
C ARG A 20 4.02 -15.21 -33.10
N GLN A 21 4.68 -16.37 -32.95
CA GLN A 21 4.63 -17.43 -33.96
C GLN A 21 3.23 -18.04 -34.06
N THR A 22 2.84 -18.45 -35.26
CA THR A 22 1.61 -19.21 -35.48
C THR A 22 1.72 -20.56 -34.78
N ILE A 23 0.72 -20.88 -33.96
CA ILE A 23 0.65 -22.10 -33.15
C ILE A 23 -0.69 -22.79 -33.35
N ASP A 24 -0.78 -24.07 -32.98
CA ASP A 24 -2.02 -24.82 -33.05
C ASP A 24 -3.02 -24.41 -31.95
N TYR A 25 -4.25 -24.88 -32.10
CA TYR A 25 -5.36 -24.51 -31.22
C TYR A 25 -5.19 -25.02 -29.78
N LYS A 26 -4.55 -26.18 -29.55
CA LYS A 26 -4.34 -26.72 -28.20
C LYS A 26 -3.33 -25.88 -27.43
N VAL A 27 -2.25 -25.48 -28.09
CA VAL A 27 -1.26 -24.56 -27.50
C VAL A 27 -1.91 -23.20 -27.25
N THR A 28 -2.77 -22.73 -28.15
CA THR A 28 -3.51 -21.47 -27.95
C THR A 28 -4.42 -21.55 -26.73
N LEU A 29 -5.19 -22.62 -26.59
CA LEU A 29 -6.07 -22.86 -25.44
C LEU A 29 -5.27 -22.91 -24.13
N ASN A 30 -4.16 -23.66 -24.11
CA ASN A 30 -3.29 -23.75 -22.94
C ASN A 30 -2.68 -22.39 -22.56
N ARG A 31 -2.30 -21.54 -23.53
CA ARG A 31 -1.81 -20.19 -23.25
C ARG A 31 -2.88 -19.32 -22.61
N VAL A 32 -4.11 -19.35 -23.11
CA VAL A 32 -5.23 -18.57 -22.55
C VAL A 32 -5.52 -19.00 -21.11
N VAL A 33 -5.66 -20.31 -20.87
CA VAL A 33 -5.88 -20.86 -19.52
C VAL A 33 -4.70 -20.56 -18.59
N GLY A 34 -3.47 -20.68 -19.09
CA GLY A 34 -2.26 -20.39 -18.34
C GLY A 34 -2.16 -18.93 -17.91
N VAL A 35 -2.49 -17.98 -18.79
CA VAL A 35 -2.54 -16.54 -18.43
C VAL A 35 -3.61 -16.29 -17.38
N ALA A 36 -4.80 -16.87 -17.53
CA ALA A 36 -5.87 -16.74 -16.54
C ALA A 36 -5.45 -17.30 -15.17
N TYR A 37 -4.83 -18.49 -15.15
CA TYR A 37 -4.29 -19.11 -13.95
C TYR A 37 -3.23 -18.23 -13.28
N ASN A 38 -2.25 -17.73 -14.06
CA ASN A 38 -1.19 -16.85 -13.54
C ASN A 38 -1.79 -15.58 -12.93
N ASN A 39 -2.73 -14.93 -13.61
CA ASN A 39 -3.40 -13.74 -13.09
C ASN A 39 -4.11 -14.01 -11.75
N ILE A 40 -4.83 -15.13 -11.64
CA ILE A 40 -5.53 -15.51 -10.39
C ILE A 40 -4.52 -15.82 -9.28
N ASN A 41 -3.43 -16.52 -9.59
CA ASN A 41 -2.41 -16.86 -8.62
C ASN A 41 -1.71 -15.61 -8.06
N GLU A 42 -1.35 -14.66 -8.94
CA GLU A 42 -0.79 -13.36 -8.53
C GLU A 42 -1.79 -12.53 -7.72
N MET A 43 -3.07 -12.51 -8.12
CA MET A 43 -4.12 -11.86 -7.34
C MET A 43 -4.26 -12.49 -5.94
N HIS A 44 -4.19 -13.81 -5.83
CA HIS A 44 -4.27 -14.49 -4.54
C HIS A 44 -3.11 -14.12 -3.63
N ALA A 45 -1.87 -14.11 -4.15
CA ALA A 45 -0.69 -13.68 -3.41
C ALA A 45 -0.76 -12.20 -2.99
N ALA A 46 -1.24 -11.33 -3.89
CA ALA A 46 -1.43 -9.91 -3.62
C ALA A 46 -2.49 -9.68 -2.53
N ILE A 47 -3.61 -10.40 -2.56
CA ILE A 47 -4.65 -10.35 -1.53
C ILE A 47 -4.10 -10.83 -0.18
N GLY A 48 -3.36 -11.94 -0.15
CA GLY A 48 -2.73 -12.43 1.08
C GLY A 48 -1.79 -11.40 1.71
N SER A 49 -0.97 -10.75 0.87
CA SER A 49 -0.08 -9.68 1.30
C SER A 49 -0.86 -8.44 1.81
N ALA A 50 -1.94 -8.08 1.12
CA ALA A 50 -2.81 -6.98 1.52
C ALA A 50 -3.49 -7.24 2.86
N ILE A 51 -3.96 -8.47 3.12
CA ILE A 51 -4.54 -8.85 4.42
C ILE A 51 -3.54 -8.58 5.54
N ASN A 52 -2.29 -9.06 5.42
CA ASN A 52 -1.27 -8.85 6.44
C ASN A 52 -1.01 -7.36 6.71
N ALA A 53 -0.90 -6.55 5.65
CA ALA A 53 -0.68 -5.11 5.78
C ALA A 53 -1.87 -4.38 6.43
N LEU A 54 -3.10 -4.75 6.07
CA LEU A 54 -4.31 -4.14 6.63
C LEU A 54 -4.56 -4.58 8.08
N THR A 55 -4.20 -5.82 8.45
CA THR A 55 -4.19 -6.28 9.83
C THR A 55 -3.24 -5.45 10.69
N TYR A 56 -2.04 -5.13 10.17
CA TYR A 56 -1.12 -4.22 10.85
C TYR A 56 -1.75 -2.84 11.07
N MET A 57 -2.41 -2.26 10.06
CA MET A 57 -3.11 -0.98 10.23
C MET A 57 -4.20 -1.03 11.30
N SER A 58 -4.96 -2.13 11.39
CA SER A 58 -5.94 -2.32 12.45
C SER A 58 -5.30 -2.34 13.84
N ALA A 59 -4.16 -3.03 13.99
CA ALA A 59 -3.42 -3.04 15.25
C ALA A 59 -2.91 -1.65 15.63
N GLN A 60 -2.40 -0.88 14.66
CA GLN A 60 -1.94 0.49 14.91
C GLN A 60 -3.06 1.42 15.42
N TRP A 61 -4.28 1.28 14.90
CA TRP A 61 -5.42 2.05 15.40
C TRP A 61 -5.80 1.66 16.83
N HIS A 62 -5.76 0.36 17.16
CA HIS A 62 -6.03 -0.12 18.51
C HIS A 62 -4.96 0.36 19.52
N ASP A 63 -3.69 0.30 19.15
CA ASP A 63 -2.60 0.81 19.98
C ASP A 63 -2.74 2.33 20.21
N LEU A 64 -3.15 3.08 19.18
CA LEU A 64 -3.39 4.51 19.29
C LEU A 64 -4.52 4.82 20.28
N GLU A 65 -5.64 4.09 20.20
CA GLU A 65 -6.75 4.22 21.14
C GLU A 65 -6.27 4.06 22.59
N SER A 66 -5.52 2.99 22.86
CA SER A 66 -4.93 2.72 24.18
C SER A 66 -4.00 3.85 24.65
N GLN A 67 -3.13 4.34 23.76
CA GLN A 67 -2.24 5.46 24.07
C GLN A 67 -3.01 6.73 24.43
N TYR A 68 -4.08 7.06 23.70
CA TYR A 68 -4.91 8.23 23.98
C TYR A 68 -5.66 8.09 25.31
N SER A 69 -6.18 6.91 25.63
CA SER A 69 -6.76 6.64 26.96
C SER A 69 -5.74 6.85 28.09
N GLY A 70 -4.50 6.41 27.89
CA GLY A 70 -3.40 6.65 28.84
C GLY A 70 -3.08 8.13 29.03
N VAL A 71 -3.05 8.90 27.93
CA VAL A 71 -2.85 10.36 27.98
C VAL A 71 -3.99 11.05 28.73
N LEU A 72 -5.24 10.65 28.50
CA LEU A 72 -6.40 11.18 29.24
C LEU A 72 -6.27 10.92 30.75
N SER A 73 -5.88 9.71 31.16
CA SER A 73 -5.63 9.41 32.57
C SER A 73 -4.53 10.30 33.18
N HIS A 74 -3.46 10.59 32.43
CA HIS A 74 -2.43 11.51 32.89
C HIS A 74 -2.92 12.95 32.98
N ILE A 75 -3.80 13.39 32.08
CA ILE A 75 -4.46 14.69 32.14
C ILE A 75 -5.32 14.79 33.40
N ASP A 76 -6.15 13.78 33.69
CA ASP A 76 -7.02 13.76 34.87
C ASP A 76 -6.21 13.87 36.16
N LYS A 77 -5.14 13.07 36.30
CA LYS A 77 -4.23 13.13 37.45
C LYS A 77 -3.51 14.47 37.56
N ALA A 78 -3.06 15.03 36.44
CA ALA A 78 -2.39 16.32 36.43
C ALA A 78 -3.35 17.44 36.82
N SER A 79 -4.61 17.39 36.39
CA SER A 79 -5.63 18.43 36.62
C SER A 79 -5.83 18.74 38.11
N GLN A 80 -5.70 17.72 38.97
CA GLN A 80 -5.83 17.79 40.42
C GLN A 80 -4.68 18.56 41.11
N LYS A 81 -3.58 18.84 40.39
CA LYS A 81 -2.44 19.59 40.93
C LYS A 81 -2.74 21.09 40.94
N ALA A 82 -2.25 21.79 41.97
CA ALA A 82 -2.31 23.24 42.07
C ALA A 82 -1.28 23.97 41.19
N ASP A 83 -0.27 23.26 40.68
CA ASP A 83 0.78 23.83 39.82
C ASP A 83 0.22 24.36 38.49
N GLN A 84 0.56 25.60 38.13
CA GLN A 84 0.20 26.23 36.86
C GLN A 84 0.85 25.53 35.65
N ASN A 85 1.98 24.85 35.84
CA ASN A 85 2.71 24.10 34.81
C ASN A 85 2.35 22.61 34.75
N LYS A 86 1.26 22.19 35.41
CA LYS A 86 0.85 20.78 35.54
C LYS A 86 0.75 19.97 34.24
N PHE A 87 0.59 20.63 33.08
CA PHE A 87 0.51 19.98 31.76
C PHE A 87 1.77 20.12 30.90
N LYS A 88 2.85 20.75 31.39
CA LYS A 88 4.07 21.00 30.61
C LYS A 88 4.68 19.71 30.03
N PHE A 89 4.47 18.57 30.70
CA PHE A 89 4.92 17.26 30.26
C PHE A 89 4.29 16.79 28.94
N LEU A 90 3.10 17.28 28.57
CA LEU A 90 2.41 16.90 27.33
C LEU A 90 2.97 17.59 26.08
N LYS A 91 3.61 18.76 26.25
CA LYS A 91 4.07 19.60 25.14
C LYS A 91 5.00 18.87 24.16
N PRO A 92 6.04 18.12 24.58
CA PRO A 92 6.87 17.38 23.63
C PRO A 92 6.08 16.30 22.87
N ASN A 93 5.21 15.55 23.56
CA ASN A 93 4.39 14.51 22.93
C ASN A 93 3.41 15.09 21.91
N LEU A 94 2.77 16.22 22.22
CA LEU A 94 1.87 16.92 21.30
C LEU A 94 2.59 17.40 20.03
N ASN A 95 3.80 17.95 20.18
CA ASN A 95 4.61 18.38 19.04
C ASN A 95 5.03 17.21 18.16
N ALA A 96 5.52 16.12 18.76
CA ALA A 96 5.92 14.92 18.03
C ALA A 96 4.73 14.28 17.29
N ALA A 97 3.57 14.20 17.94
CA ALA A 97 2.34 13.69 17.33
C ALA A 97 1.88 14.57 16.17
N LYS A 98 1.91 15.89 16.32
CA LYS A 98 1.54 16.84 15.26
C LYS A 98 2.37 16.62 14.00
N ASP A 99 3.69 16.51 14.13
CA ASP A 99 4.58 16.36 12.98
C ASP A 99 4.42 14.97 12.35
N SER A 100 4.30 13.91 13.16
CA SER A 100 4.09 12.55 12.67
C SER A 100 2.77 12.41 11.89
N TRP A 101 1.67 12.94 12.43
CA TRP A 101 0.36 12.92 11.78
C TRP A 101 0.33 13.73 10.49
N LYS A 102 1.10 14.84 10.43
CA LYS A 102 1.22 15.64 9.22
C LYS A 102 1.85 14.84 8.08
N THR A 103 2.94 14.12 8.35
CA THR A 103 3.62 13.27 7.37
C THR A 103 2.72 12.11 6.94
N LEU A 104 2.14 11.37 7.89
CA LEU A 104 1.21 10.27 7.58
C LEU A 104 0.04 10.71 6.70
N ARG A 105 -0.52 11.90 6.97
CA ARG A 105 -1.59 12.47 6.14
C ARG A 105 -1.13 12.77 4.71
N ALA A 106 0.06 13.33 4.55
CA ALA A 106 0.60 13.66 3.23
C ALA A 106 0.86 12.39 2.41
N ASP A 107 1.43 11.36 3.02
CA ASP A 107 1.70 10.08 2.38
C ASP A 107 0.40 9.36 2.01
N ALA A 108 -0.58 9.34 2.91
CA ALA A 108 -1.90 8.77 2.64
C ALA A 108 -2.63 9.50 1.50
N PHE A 109 -2.50 10.82 1.41
CA PHE A 109 -3.06 11.60 0.30
C PHE A 109 -2.36 11.26 -1.02
N THR A 110 -1.03 11.21 -1.03
CA THR A 110 -0.24 10.82 -2.20
C THR A 110 -0.62 9.42 -2.69
N LEU A 111 -0.76 8.47 -1.78
CA LEU A 111 -1.20 7.10 -2.09
C LEU A 111 -2.62 7.10 -2.69
N LYS A 112 -3.55 7.83 -2.08
CA LYS A 112 -4.94 7.93 -2.56
C LYS A 112 -5.02 8.48 -3.98
N GLU A 113 -4.28 9.54 -4.28
CA GLU A 113 -4.26 10.11 -5.63
C GLU A 113 -3.51 9.19 -6.60
N GLY A 114 -2.40 8.58 -6.19
CA GLY A 114 -1.66 7.62 -6.99
C GLY A 114 -2.52 6.43 -7.44
N ILE A 115 -3.32 5.85 -6.53
CA ILE A 115 -4.23 4.73 -6.85
C ILE A 115 -5.26 5.13 -7.92
N LYS A 116 -5.80 6.36 -7.88
CA LYS A 116 -6.74 6.85 -8.91
C LYS A 116 -6.10 6.97 -10.29
N THR A 117 -4.79 7.20 -10.34
CA THR A 117 -4.05 7.34 -11.60
C THR A 117 -3.61 6.01 -12.20
N LEU A 118 -3.78 4.90 -11.49
CA LEU A 118 -3.50 3.57 -12.03
C LEU A 118 -4.42 3.29 -13.21
N LYS A 119 -3.82 3.18 -14.40
CA LYS A 119 -4.49 2.82 -15.64
C LYS A 119 -3.72 1.68 -16.29
N MET A 120 -4.45 0.75 -16.88
CA MET A 120 -3.85 -0.11 -17.88
C MET A 120 -3.74 0.69 -19.18
N ASP A 121 -2.51 0.85 -19.67
CA ASP A 121 -2.34 1.30 -21.05
C ASP A 121 -2.90 0.20 -21.95
N SER A 122 -3.94 0.53 -22.73
CA SER A 122 -4.52 -0.41 -23.67
C SER A 122 -3.47 -0.79 -24.71
N VAL A 123 -3.10 -2.07 -24.78
CA VAL A 123 -2.30 -2.58 -25.88
C VAL A 123 -3.17 -2.45 -27.14
N SER A 124 -2.84 -1.48 -28.02
CA SER A 124 -3.53 -1.37 -29.30
C SER A 124 -3.25 -2.64 -30.09
N LEU A 125 -4.24 -3.52 -30.18
CA LEU A 125 -4.29 -4.55 -31.21
C LEU A 125 -4.46 -3.81 -32.53
N LYS A 126 -3.34 -3.52 -33.21
CA LYS A 126 -3.40 -3.17 -34.63
C LYS A 126 -4.00 -4.38 -35.34
N LYS A 127 -5.24 -4.21 -35.82
CA LYS A 127 -5.91 -5.12 -36.75
C LYS A 127 -5.09 -5.29 -38.01
#